data_AF-A0A8J9Z397-F1
#
_entry.id   AF-A0A8J9Z397-F1
#
_cell.length_a   1.000
_cell.length_b   1.000
_cell.length_c   1.000
_cell.angle_alpha   90.00
_cell.angle_beta   90.00
_cell.angle_gamma   90.00
#
_symmetry.space_group_name_H-M   'P 1'
#
loop_
_entity.id
_entity.type
_entity.pdbx_description
1 polymer ?
#
loop_
_entity_poly.entity_id
_entity_poly.type
_entity_poly.pdbx_seq_one_letter_code
_entity_poly.pdbx_strand_id
1 'polypeptide(L)'
;MWHPSYHVRLCYLCTLVLAFFSYNCNGRISCLDGTGAPVDWFIIYKLPALPDHVDPHVQKGRGHLYMDARVGEWVLPGTEVGSRTGALGHTLQQMYDNVNKMRQEQGAYFAYNDQWPDGQLYKNKGHAKGSILFDKDGGFWLVHSLPRFPNWLEEAYNWPVGDFSTKYAHIFMCVTFEHSAFRMIGKLLMYMEPAIYDASLPASLQEDNPYFSPAMDGVGPAVPPWNKRAPLLSRGGVDILSFTKSGNYTEEMYKAFVGKHLDSDMAVQSWRTAKDSIPNSCWTPKVKNVKKVKLPYEVEFASSKDKSKWAVTTGGKSKWTCIGDMDRQEREMKRGGGTLCLKVPGVWQAFTSAVAETEKCKKTAEKKTEL
;
A
#
# COMPACT_ATOMS: atom_id res chain seq x y z
N MET A 1 -25.06 -83.98 -26.40
CA MET A 1 -25.88 -83.28 -25.39
C MET A 1 -25.70 -81.79 -25.58
N TRP A 2 -26.78 -81.04 -25.35
CA TRP A 2 -27.02 -79.63 -25.64
C TRP A 2 -25.99 -78.59 -25.14
N HIS A 3 -25.75 -77.55 -25.97
CA HIS A 3 -25.66 -76.07 -25.75
C HIS A 3 -25.40 -75.45 -24.34
N PRO A 4 -25.07 -74.13 -24.21
CA PRO A 4 -24.10 -73.25 -24.92
C PRO A 4 -23.44 -72.12 -24.04
N SER A 5 -22.57 -71.29 -24.65
CA SER A 5 -22.26 -69.86 -24.35
C SER A 5 -21.65 -69.48 -22.97
N TYR A 6 -20.68 -68.57 -22.80
CA TYR A 6 -20.70 -67.13 -23.10
C TYR A 6 -19.29 -66.51 -23.18
N HIS A 7 -19.19 -65.44 -23.98
CA HIS A 7 -18.08 -64.51 -24.11
C HIS A 7 -17.70 -63.80 -22.79
N VAL A 8 -16.41 -63.56 -22.57
CA VAL A 8 -15.92 -62.45 -21.73
C VAL A 8 -14.93 -61.62 -22.53
N ARG A 9 -15.30 -60.33 -22.68
CA ARG A 9 -14.50 -59.25 -23.26
C ARG A 9 -13.34 -58.91 -22.32
N LEU A 10 -12.12 -58.86 -22.84
CA LEU A 10 -10.98 -58.30 -22.13
C LEU A 10 -11.04 -56.77 -22.27
N CYS A 11 -11.53 -56.09 -21.24
CA CYS A 11 -11.47 -54.63 -21.14
C CYS A 11 -10.03 -54.20 -20.80
N TYR A 12 -9.48 -53.32 -21.63
CA TYR A 12 -8.27 -52.55 -21.34
C TYR A 12 -8.51 -51.66 -20.12
N LEU A 13 -7.69 -51.80 -19.07
CA LEU A 13 -7.55 -50.77 -18.05
C LEU A 13 -6.10 -50.26 -18.08
N CYS A 14 -5.89 -49.16 -18.80
CA CYS A 14 -4.66 -48.39 -18.78
C CYS A 14 -4.81 -47.36 -17.64
N THR A 15 -4.29 -47.68 -16.46
CA THR A 15 -4.27 -46.75 -15.32
C THR A 15 -3.11 -45.78 -15.48
N LEU A 16 -3.40 -44.61 -16.07
CA LEU A 16 -2.56 -43.42 -15.99
C LEU A 16 -2.54 -42.91 -14.54
N VAL A 17 -1.49 -43.24 -13.79
CA VAL A 17 -1.19 -42.60 -12.50
C VAL A 17 -0.60 -41.22 -12.79
N LEU A 18 -1.45 -40.21 -12.93
CA LEU A 18 -1.05 -38.81 -12.82
C LEU A 18 -0.72 -38.53 -11.36
N ALA A 19 0.55 -38.67 -11.00
CA ALA A 19 1.08 -38.13 -9.76
C ALA A 19 1.01 -36.59 -9.85
N PHE A 20 -0.10 -36.01 -9.36
CA PHE A 20 -0.13 -34.62 -8.95
C PHE A 20 0.85 -34.49 -7.78
N PHE A 21 2.11 -34.21 -8.09
CA PHE A 21 3.00 -33.58 -7.13
C PHE A 21 2.45 -32.17 -6.89
N SER A 22 1.58 -32.05 -5.90
CA SER A 22 1.33 -30.80 -5.22
C SER A 22 2.66 -30.38 -4.62
N TYR A 23 3.46 -29.62 -5.36
CA TYR A 23 4.55 -28.87 -4.77
C TYR A 23 3.91 -27.85 -3.83
N ASN A 24 3.66 -28.25 -2.58
CA ASN A 24 3.59 -27.34 -1.46
C ASN A 24 5.01 -26.81 -1.24
N CYS A 25 5.52 -26.04 -2.20
CA CYS A 25 6.59 -25.12 -1.94
C CYS A 25 5.94 -24.03 -1.08
N ASN A 26 5.89 -24.26 0.23
CA ASN A 26 5.55 -23.20 1.18
C ASN A 26 6.70 -22.19 1.12
N GLY A 27 6.64 -21.32 0.11
CA GLY A 27 7.58 -20.25 -0.12
C GLY A 27 7.60 -19.33 1.09
N ARG A 28 8.77 -18.74 1.36
CA ARG A 28 8.94 -17.76 2.42
C ARG A 28 7.99 -16.59 2.20
N ILE A 29 7.32 -16.14 3.26
CA ILE A 29 6.39 -15.01 3.20
C ILE A 29 7.11 -13.78 2.62
N SER A 30 6.51 -13.20 1.57
CA SER A 30 7.08 -12.06 0.84
C SER A 30 6.04 -11.38 -0.04
N CYS A 31 6.37 -10.21 -0.58
CA CYS A 31 5.64 -9.64 -1.70
C CYS A 31 5.82 -10.52 -2.95
N LEU A 32 4.74 -10.79 -3.67
CA LEU A 32 4.75 -11.61 -4.88
C LEU A 32 4.36 -10.79 -6.11
N ASP A 33 4.98 -11.08 -7.25
CA ASP A 33 4.65 -10.47 -8.54
C ASP A 33 3.40 -11.09 -9.19
N GLY A 34 3.05 -10.64 -10.41
CA GLY A 34 1.93 -11.19 -11.18
C GLY A 34 2.09 -12.63 -11.68
N THR A 35 3.26 -13.26 -11.47
CA THR A 35 3.53 -14.67 -11.76
C THR A 35 3.55 -15.53 -10.49
N GLY A 36 3.42 -14.90 -9.31
CA GLY A 36 3.56 -15.55 -8.01
C GLY A 36 5.00 -15.69 -7.52
N ALA A 37 5.98 -15.10 -8.21
CA ALA A 37 7.38 -15.14 -7.80
C ALA A 37 7.69 -14.06 -6.76
N PRO A 38 8.60 -14.32 -5.79
CA PRO A 38 8.93 -13.36 -4.75
C PRO A 38 9.68 -12.14 -5.31
N VAL A 39 9.32 -10.97 -4.80
CA VAL A 39 9.97 -9.69 -5.09
C VAL A 39 10.27 -8.92 -3.81
N ASP A 40 11.32 -8.10 -3.86
CA ASP A 40 11.70 -7.30 -2.70
C ASP A 40 10.68 -6.20 -2.38
N TRP A 41 10.17 -5.56 -3.42
CA TRP A 41 9.07 -4.60 -3.31
C TRP A 41 8.32 -4.54 -4.64
N PHE A 42 7.06 -4.12 -4.59
CA PHE A 42 6.32 -3.69 -5.76
C PHE A 42 5.44 -2.49 -5.44
N ILE A 43 5.09 -1.74 -6.48
CA ILE A 43 4.16 -0.63 -6.46
C ILE A 43 3.10 -0.89 -7.53
N ILE A 44 1.83 -0.74 -7.15
CA ILE A 44 0.68 -0.79 -8.06
C ILE A 44 0.01 0.57 -8.06
N TYR A 45 -0.18 1.14 -9.25
CA TYR A 45 -1.02 2.32 -9.47
C TYR A 45 -2.31 1.89 -10.14
N LYS A 46 -3.33 1.64 -9.34
CA LYS A 46 -4.68 1.33 -9.82
C LYS A 46 -5.25 2.58 -10.49
N LEU A 47 -5.67 2.46 -11.74
CA LEU A 47 -6.10 3.60 -12.56
C LEU A 47 -7.59 3.92 -12.36
N PRO A 48 -8.01 5.20 -12.44
CA PRO A 48 -9.43 5.53 -12.46
C PRO A 48 -10.05 5.04 -13.78
N ALA A 49 -11.38 4.99 -13.86
CA ALA A 49 -12.05 4.74 -15.13
C ALA A 49 -11.72 5.83 -16.15
N LEU A 50 -11.15 5.43 -17.30
CA LEU A 50 -10.81 6.29 -18.43
C LEU A 50 -11.50 5.75 -19.69
N PRO A 51 -12.75 6.17 -19.98
CA PRO A 51 -13.59 5.54 -21.01
C PRO A 51 -12.98 5.48 -22.41
N ASP A 52 -12.11 6.43 -22.75
CA ASP A 52 -11.51 6.54 -24.09
C ASP A 52 -10.16 5.80 -24.22
N HIS A 53 -9.71 5.12 -23.16
CA HIS A 53 -8.43 4.39 -23.17
C HIS A 53 -8.52 3.09 -23.99
N VAL A 54 -7.43 2.66 -24.61
CA VAL A 54 -7.42 1.45 -25.48
C VAL A 54 -7.55 0.14 -24.71
N ASP A 55 -7.00 0.06 -23.50
CA ASP A 55 -7.12 -1.11 -22.63
C ASP A 55 -8.51 -1.19 -21.95
N PRO A 56 -9.25 -2.31 -22.09
CA PRO A 56 -10.62 -2.45 -21.59
C PRO A 56 -10.72 -2.50 -20.06
N HIS A 57 -9.66 -2.89 -19.36
CA HIS A 57 -9.63 -2.85 -17.90
C HIS A 57 -9.43 -1.41 -17.42
N VAL A 58 -8.60 -0.62 -18.09
CA VAL A 58 -8.43 0.81 -17.80
C VAL A 58 -9.73 1.59 -18.10
N GLN A 59 -10.42 1.28 -19.20
CA GLN A 59 -11.76 1.85 -19.51
C GLN A 59 -12.73 1.73 -18.33
N LYS A 60 -12.73 0.57 -17.67
CA LYS A 60 -13.61 0.24 -16.55
C LYS A 60 -13.04 0.63 -15.18
N GLY A 61 -11.86 1.23 -15.12
CA GLY A 61 -11.20 1.60 -13.87
C GLY A 61 -10.78 0.38 -13.04
N ARG A 62 -10.45 -0.74 -13.70
CA ARG A 62 -9.92 -1.98 -13.11
C ARG A 62 -8.49 -2.28 -13.54
N GLY A 63 -7.97 -1.53 -14.53
CA GLY A 63 -6.58 -1.60 -14.95
C GLY A 63 -5.64 -0.94 -13.94
N HIS A 64 -4.36 -1.27 -14.04
CA HIS A 64 -3.33 -0.75 -13.16
C HIS A 64 -1.98 -0.67 -13.87
N LEU A 65 -1.13 0.24 -13.43
CA LEU A 65 0.30 0.15 -13.69
C LEU A 65 0.97 -0.64 -12.57
N TYR A 66 2.04 -1.34 -12.91
CA TYR A 66 2.85 -2.14 -12.01
C TYR A 66 4.33 -1.77 -12.16
N MET A 67 5.07 -1.84 -11.07
CA MET A 67 6.53 -1.68 -11.01
C MET A 67 7.07 -2.49 -9.84
N ASP A 68 8.18 -3.19 -10.01
CA ASP A 68 8.83 -3.94 -8.94
C ASP A 68 10.35 -3.78 -8.96
N ALA A 69 11.01 -4.44 -8.00
CA ALA A 69 12.46 -4.43 -7.84
C ALA A 69 13.27 -4.95 -9.05
N ARG A 70 12.67 -5.74 -9.95
CA ARG A 70 13.35 -6.33 -11.12
C ARG A 70 13.07 -5.55 -12.40
N VAL A 71 11.85 -5.05 -12.57
CA VAL A 71 11.41 -4.28 -13.73
C VAL A 71 11.89 -2.83 -13.65
N GLY A 72 11.75 -2.20 -12.48
CA GLY A 72 12.27 -0.84 -12.23
C GLY A 72 11.58 0.30 -12.99
N GLU A 73 10.56 0.02 -13.80
CA GLU A 73 9.76 0.99 -14.56
C GLU A 73 8.28 0.63 -14.59
N TRP A 74 7.43 1.55 -15.05
CA TRP A 74 5.99 1.30 -15.17
C TRP A 74 5.68 0.38 -16.34
N VAL A 75 5.00 -0.72 -16.05
CA VAL A 75 4.36 -1.58 -17.05
C VAL A 75 2.85 -1.55 -16.89
N LEU A 76 2.13 -1.67 -18.01
CA LEU A 76 0.68 -1.89 -18.03
C LEU A 76 0.44 -3.40 -18.27
N PRO A 77 0.08 -4.20 -17.25
CA PRO A 77 0.01 -5.65 -17.39
C PRO A 77 -1.12 -6.17 -18.27
N GLY A 78 -2.12 -5.33 -18.60
CA GLY A 78 -3.31 -5.75 -19.33
C GLY A 78 -4.25 -6.66 -18.53
N THR A 79 -4.17 -6.62 -17.19
CA THR A 79 -4.99 -7.44 -16.29
C THR A 79 -5.70 -6.58 -15.24
N GLU A 80 -6.75 -7.14 -14.64
CA GLU A 80 -7.45 -6.48 -13.54
C GLU A 80 -6.60 -6.47 -12.28
N VAL A 81 -6.51 -5.31 -11.63
CA VAL A 81 -5.79 -5.09 -10.37
C VAL A 81 -6.24 -6.04 -9.25
N GLY A 82 -7.52 -6.41 -9.27
CA GLY A 82 -8.15 -7.30 -8.31
C GLY A 82 -8.08 -8.78 -8.68
N SER A 83 -7.28 -9.16 -9.68
CA SER A 83 -7.11 -10.56 -10.06
C SER A 83 -6.49 -11.37 -8.92
N ARG A 84 -7.07 -12.55 -8.66
CA ARG A 84 -6.51 -13.55 -7.73
C ARG A 84 -5.13 -14.06 -8.15
N THR A 85 -4.84 -14.00 -9.45
CA THR A 85 -3.55 -14.39 -10.04
C THR A 85 -2.69 -13.19 -10.42
N GLY A 86 -3.00 -12.00 -9.88
CA GLY A 86 -2.15 -10.82 -9.99
C GLY A 86 -1.26 -10.66 -8.76
N ALA A 87 -0.31 -9.70 -8.79
CA ALA A 87 0.63 -9.46 -7.70
C ALA A 87 -0.06 -9.22 -6.34
N LEU A 88 -1.12 -8.41 -6.33
CA LEU A 88 -1.89 -8.14 -5.13
C LEU A 88 -2.65 -9.38 -4.63
N GLY A 89 -3.23 -10.16 -5.54
CA GLY A 89 -3.92 -11.42 -5.25
C GLY A 89 -2.95 -12.44 -4.65
N HIS A 90 -1.85 -12.74 -5.33
CA HIS A 90 -0.81 -13.65 -4.84
C HIS A 90 -0.27 -13.24 -3.47
N THR A 91 0.06 -11.96 -3.30
CA THR A 91 0.63 -11.46 -2.05
C THR A 91 -0.34 -11.63 -0.89
N LEU A 92 -1.58 -11.17 -1.04
CA LEU A 92 -2.57 -11.24 0.04
C LEU A 92 -3.12 -12.64 0.26
N GLN A 93 -3.13 -13.52 -0.76
CA GLN A 93 -3.55 -14.92 -0.61
C GLN A 93 -2.74 -15.64 0.47
N GLN A 94 -1.45 -15.30 0.62
CA GLN A 94 -0.63 -15.80 1.73
C GLN A 94 -1.24 -15.50 3.11
N MET A 95 -1.95 -14.37 3.30
CA MET A 95 -2.61 -14.05 4.57
C MET A 95 -3.78 -14.99 4.83
N TYR A 96 -4.67 -15.13 3.85
CA TYR A 96 -5.86 -16.00 3.94
C TYR A 96 -5.45 -17.47 4.18
N ASP A 97 -4.44 -17.95 3.46
CA ASP A 97 -3.98 -19.34 3.58
C ASP A 97 -3.28 -19.62 4.93
N ASN A 98 -2.74 -18.59 5.60
CA ASN A 98 -1.97 -18.75 6.82
C ASN A 98 -2.70 -18.34 8.11
N VAL A 99 -3.97 -17.91 8.08
CA VAL A 99 -4.70 -17.44 9.28
C VAL A 99 -4.58 -18.39 10.47
N ASN A 100 -4.88 -19.67 10.25
CA ASN A 100 -4.83 -20.69 11.31
C ASN A 100 -3.40 -20.93 11.79
N LYS A 101 -2.42 -20.95 10.87
CA LYS A 101 -1.01 -21.11 11.19
C LYS A 101 -0.50 -19.96 12.07
N MET A 102 -0.82 -18.72 11.71
CA MET A 102 -0.41 -17.54 12.47
C MET A 102 -0.99 -17.56 13.88
N ARG A 103 -2.28 -17.90 14.03
CA ARG A 103 -2.95 -18.03 15.34
C ARG A 103 -2.35 -19.14 16.22
N GLN A 104 -1.72 -20.15 15.61
CA GLN A 104 -1.05 -21.26 16.30
C GLN A 104 0.45 -20.99 16.53
N GLU A 105 0.80 -19.76 16.91
CA GLU A 105 2.15 -19.35 17.33
C GLU A 105 3.25 -19.42 16.24
N GLN A 106 2.88 -19.48 14.95
CA GLN A 106 3.86 -19.54 13.84
C GLN A 106 4.09 -18.20 13.13
N GLY A 107 3.52 -17.12 13.64
CA GLY A 107 3.73 -15.77 13.13
C GLY A 107 2.62 -14.83 13.56
N ALA A 108 2.47 -13.72 12.86
CA ALA A 108 1.50 -12.68 13.17
C ALA A 108 0.95 -12.04 11.90
N TYR A 109 -0.27 -11.55 11.98
CA TYR A 109 -0.87 -10.78 10.91
C TYR A 109 -1.67 -9.59 11.44
N PHE A 110 -1.79 -8.55 10.63
CA PHE A 110 -2.61 -7.38 10.92
C PHE A 110 -3.21 -6.85 9.63
N ALA A 111 -4.51 -6.56 9.64
CA ALA A 111 -5.21 -5.84 8.59
C ALA A 111 -5.87 -4.60 9.20
N TYR A 112 -5.60 -3.44 8.61
CA TYR A 112 -6.05 -2.16 9.14
C TYR A 112 -6.54 -1.25 8.03
N ASN A 113 -7.61 -0.51 8.31
CA ASN A 113 -8.23 0.43 7.38
C ASN A 113 -9.13 1.37 8.19
N ASP A 114 -9.06 2.67 8.00
CA ASP A 114 -10.01 3.59 8.65
C ASP A 114 -11.44 3.47 8.11
N GLN A 115 -11.63 2.76 7.01
CA GLN A 115 -12.93 2.28 6.56
C GLN A 115 -12.90 0.76 6.36
N TRP A 116 -13.50 0.03 7.30
CA TRP A 116 -13.52 -1.44 7.36
C TRP A 116 -14.23 -2.09 6.16
N PRO A 117 -14.06 -3.40 5.94
CA PRO A 117 -14.63 -4.09 4.78
C PRO A 117 -16.15 -3.96 4.65
N ASP A 118 -16.86 -3.98 5.79
CA ASP A 118 -18.31 -3.77 5.91
C ASP A 118 -18.75 -2.32 5.68
N GLY A 119 -17.80 -1.39 5.52
CA GLY A 119 -18.02 0.03 5.29
C GLY A 119 -18.01 0.90 6.55
N GLN A 120 -17.84 0.33 7.75
CA GLN A 120 -17.74 1.08 8.99
C GLN A 120 -16.55 2.05 8.96
N LEU A 121 -16.80 3.32 9.33
CA LEU A 121 -15.82 4.42 9.21
C LEU A 121 -15.36 4.92 10.58
N TYR A 122 -14.04 4.92 10.80
CA TYR A 122 -13.39 5.35 12.04
C TYR A 122 -12.66 6.68 11.86
N LYS A 123 -13.38 7.79 12.09
CA LYS A 123 -12.83 9.15 11.92
C LYS A 123 -11.87 9.57 13.05
N ASN A 124 -11.93 8.90 14.20
CA ASN A 124 -11.09 9.14 15.37
C ASN A 124 -9.82 8.28 15.39
N LYS A 125 -9.60 7.47 14.36
CA LYS A 125 -8.38 6.67 14.16
C LYS A 125 -7.57 7.24 13.00
N GLY A 126 -6.32 6.79 12.88
CA GLY A 126 -5.41 7.24 11.84
C GLY A 126 -5.98 7.05 10.44
N HIS A 127 -5.71 7.99 9.54
CA HIS A 127 -5.98 7.79 8.11
C HIS A 127 -4.90 6.88 7.55
N ALA A 128 -5.06 5.58 7.79
CA ALA A 128 -4.05 4.56 7.50
C ALA A 128 -4.71 3.28 7.03
N LYS A 129 -4.12 2.62 6.03
CA LYS A 129 -4.60 1.33 5.54
C LYS A 129 -3.46 0.42 5.10
N GLY A 130 -3.59 -0.86 5.35
CA GLY A 130 -2.56 -1.81 4.99
C GLY A 130 -2.74 -3.19 5.59
N SER A 131 -1.75 -4.03 5.30
CA SER A 131 -1.71 -5.42 5.69
C SER A 131 -0.29 -5.84 6.03
N ILE A 132 -0.12 -6.58 7.11
CA ILE A 132 1.16 -7.07 7.62
C ILE A 132 1.02 -8.57 7.82
N LEU A 133 1.99 -9.34 7.33
CA LEU A 133 2.10 -10.77 7.58
C LEU A 133 3.56 -11.12 7.79
N PHE A 134 3.88 -11.70 8.94
CA PHE A 134 5.25 -12.08 9.32
C PHE A 134 5.27 -13.45 9.99
N ASP A 135 6.30 -14.23 9.68
CA ASP A 135 6.70 -15.40 10.47
C ASP A 135 8.14 -15.22 10.98
N LYS A 136 8.73 -16.30 11.53
CA LYS A 136 10.11 -16.31 12.04
C LYS A 136 11.17 -15.94 10.98
N ASP A 137 10.86 -16.15 9.71
CA ASP A 137 11.74 -15.86 8.59
C ASP A 137 11.44 -14.47 8.01
N GLY A 138 10.53 -13.69 8.58
CA GLY A 138 10.17 -12.35 8.12
C GLY A 138 8.86 -12.34 7.35
N GLY A 139 8.68 -11.35 6.47
CA GLY A 139 7.39 -11.20 5.82
C GLY A 139 7.25 -9.93 4.99
N PHE A 140 6.03 -9.42 4.89
CA PHE A 140 5.75 -8.21 4.12
C PHE A 140 4.91 -7.20 4.89
N TRP A 141 5.06 -5.94 4.50
CA TRP A 141 4.14 -4.86 4.83
C TRP A 141 3.61 -4.22 3.55
N LEU A 142 2.29 -4.28 3.37
CA LEU A 142 1.54 -3.65 2.29
C LEU A 142 0.85 -2.39 2.81
N VAL A 143 1.09 -1.24 2.19
CA VAL A 143 0.42 0.04 2.46
C VAL A 143 -0.41 0.44 1.24
N HIS A 144 -1.64 0.94 1.44
CA HIS A 144 -2.50 1.29 0.33
C HIS A 144 -3.55 2.37 0.64
N SER A 145 -4.17 2.92 -0.42
CA SER A 145 -5.21 3.95 -0.25
C SER A 145 -6.66 3.48 -0.44
N LEU A 146 -6.89 2.21 -0.79
CA LEU A 146 -8.24 1.67 -1.08
C LEU A 146 -9.05 1.42 0.21
N PRO A 147 -10.21 2.08 0.43
CA PRO A 147 -11.08 1.77 1.57
C PRO A 147 -11.76 0.40 1.41
N ARG A 148 -12.24 -0.18 2.51
CA ARG A 148 -12.95 -1.47 2.53
C ARG A 148 -12.14 -2.63 1.97
N PHE A 149 -10.83 -2.60 2.20
CA PHE A 149 -9.87 -3.56 1.66
C PHE A 149 -8.70 -3.81 2.65
N PRO A 150 -8.11 -5.01 2.68
CA PRO A 150 -8.65 -6.28 2.16
C PRO A 150 -9.97 -6.68 2.87
N ASN A 151 -10.55 -7.82 2.51
CA ASN A 151 -11.68 -8.38 3.25
C ASN A 151 -11.20 -9.16 4.48
N TRP A 152 -12.11 -9.49 5.41
CA TRP A 152 -11.83 -10.32 6.59
C TRP A 152 -11.05 -11.58 6.23
N LEU A 153 -10.02 -11.94 7.00
CA LEU A 153 -9.09 -12.99 6.59
C LEU A 153 -9.65 -14.40 6.74
N GLU A 154 -10.71 -14.58 7.53
CA GLU A 154 -11.48 -15.83 7.60
C GLU A 154 -12.37 -16.05 6.36
N GLU A 155 -12.55 -15.02 5.53
CA GLU A 155 -13.22 -15.16 4.24
C GLU A 155 -12.20 -15.50 3.15
N ALA A 156 -12.40 -15.00 1.92
CA ALA A 156 -11.48 -15.20 0.82
C ALA A 156 -11.06 -13.86 0.22
N TYR A 157 -9.90 -13.84 -0.45
CA TYR A 157 -9.51 -12.69 -1.24
C TYR A 157 -10.59 -12.34 -2.27
N ASN A 158 -11.03 -11.10 -2.22
CA ASN A 158 -11.91 -10.48 -3.21
C ASN A 158 -11.55 -9.00 -3.38
N TRP A 159 -11.68 -8.53 -4.61
CA TRP A 159 -11.65 -7.11 -4.89
C TRP A 159 -12.97 -6.48 -4.41
N PRO A 160 -12.94 -5.34 -3.70
CA PRO A 160 -14.15 -4.77 -3.14
C PRO A 160 -15.01 -4.16 -4.25
N VAL A 161 -16.32 -4.28 -4.10
CA VAL A 161 -17.29 -3.79 -5.09
C VAL A 161 -17.79 -2.40 -4.70
N GLY A 162 -17.76 -1.47 -5.65
CA GLY A 162 -18.33 -0.13 -5.52
C GLY A 162 -17.52 0.95 -6.22
N ASP A 163 -18.13 2.12 -6.41
CA ASP A 163 -17.55 3.25 -7.14
C ASP A 163 -16.18 3.68 -6.59
N PHE A 164 -15.96 3.59 -5.28
CA PHE A 164 -14.68 3.92 -4.67
C PHE A 164 -13.53 3.09 -5.26
N SER A 165 -13.80 1.84 -5.64
CA SER A 165 -12.79 0.90 -6.16
C SER A 165 -12.52 1.06 -7.66
N THR A 166 -13.40 1.72 -8.44
CA THR A 166 -13.31 1.84 -9.91
C THR A 166 -13.15 3.29 -10.38
N LYS A 167 -13.90 4.23 -9.80
CA LYS A 167 -13.95 5.65 -10.20
C LYS A 167 -12.65 6.40 -9.92
N TYR A 168 -11.91 6.00 -8.90
CA TYR A 168 -10.72 6.70 -8.43
C TYR A 168 -9.46 5.88 -8.61
N ALA A 169 -8.36 6.58 -8.84
CA ALA A 169 -7.04 5.97 -8.80
C ALA A 169 -6.66 5.65 -7.35
N HIS A 170 -5.94 4.55 -7.14
CA HIS A 170 -5.43 4.11 -5.84
C HIS A 170 -3.99 3.64 -5.98
N ILE A 171 -3.25 3.65 -4.87
CA ILE A 171 -1.87 3.17 -4.84
C ILE A 171 -1.72 2.08 -3.80
N PHE A 172 -0.86 1.12 -4.10
CA PHE A 172 -0.42 0.06 -3.21
C PHE A 172 1.08 -0.03 -3.29
N MET A 173 1.72 -0.26 -2.15
CA MET A 173 3.14 -0.58 -2.09
C MET A 173 3.34 -1.73 -1.11
N CYS A 174 3.99 -2.79 -1.58
CA CYS A 174 4.41 -3.90 -0.74
C CYS A 174 5.93 -3.88 -0.62
N VAL A 175 6.44 -4.08 0.59
CA VAL A 175 7.87 -4.27 0.84
C VAL A 175 8.08 -5.55 1.66
N THR A 176 9.00 -6.39 1.19
CA THR A 176 9.46 -7.61 1.85
C THR A 176 10.55 -7.24 2.85
N PHE A 177 10.45 -7.75 4.08
CA PHE A 177 11.37 -7.46 5.17
C PHE A 177 11.92 -8.74 5.81
N GLU A 178 13.11 -8.62 6.38
CA GLU A 178 13.60 -9.56 7.38
C GLU A 178 12.81 -9.43 8.69
N HIS A 179 12.77 -10.50 9.49
CA HIS A 179 12.03 -10.51 10.76
C HIS A 179 12.46 -9.39 11.72
N SER A 180 13.73 -8.96 11.67
CA SER A 180 14.27 -7.87 12.48
C SER A 180 13.53 -6.54 12.34
N ALA A 181 12.82 -6.32 11.22
CA ALA A 181 12.01 -5.12 11.02
C ALA A 181 10.68 -5.14 11.81
N PHE A 182 10.18 -6.32 12.19
CA PHE A 182 8.83 -6.54 12.70
C PHE A 182 8.53 -5.70 13.94
N ARG A 183 9.44 -5.69 14.92
CA ARG A 183 9.32 -4.88 16.13
C ARG A 183 9.21 -3.38 15.84
N MET A 184 9.99 -2.87 14.88
CA MET A 184 9.92 -1.45 14.50
C MET A 184 8.64 -1.13 13.74
N ILE A 185 8.16 -2.04 12.89
CA ILE A 185 6.86 -1.91 12.20
C ILE A 185 5.74 -1.80 13.23
N GLY A 186 5.74 -2.62 14.29
CA GLY A 186 4.76 -2.50 15.38
C GLY A 186 4.81 -1.12 16.06
N LYS A 187 6.01 -0.57 16.29
CA LYS A 187 6.16 0.79 16.82
C LYS A 187 5.59 1.85 15.88
N LEU A 188 5.85 1.72 14.57
CA LEU A 188 5.32 2.63 13.57
C LEU A 188 3.78 2.57 13.51
N LEU A 189 3.21 1.37 13.60
CA LEU A 189 1.77 1.12 13.67
C LEU A 189 1.14 1.77 14.90
N MET A 190 1.74 1.62 16.08
CA MET A 190 1.31 2.29 17.31
C MET A 190 1.25 3.81 17.14
N TYR A 191 2.25 4.41 16.49
CA TYR A 191 2.25 5.86 16.21
C TYR A 191 1.15 6.28 15.23
N MET A 192 0.79 5.44 14.27
CA MET A 192 -0.26 5.76 13.29
C MET A 192 -1.68 5.68 13.89
N GLU A 193 -1.85 4.95 14.99
CA GLU A 193 -3.16 4.68 15.62
C GLU A 193 -4.24 4.20 14.62
N PRO A 194 -3.93 3.23 13.73
CA PRO A 194 -4.86 2.83 12.69
C PRO A 194 -6.07 2.10 13.29
N ALA A 195 -7.16 2.01 12.52
CA ALA A 195 -8.27 1.13 12.86
C ALA A 195 -7.95 -0.30 12.38
N ILE A 196 -7.39 -1.11 13.28
CA ILE A 196 -7.12 -2.54 13.05
C ILE A 196 -8.44 -3.30 13.19
N TYR A 197 -8.80 -4.11 12.19
CA TYR A 197 -10.06 -4.87 12.18
C TYR A 197 -9.85 -6.37 12.28
N ASP A 198 -8.75 -6.90 11.76
CA ASP A 198 -8.41 -8.32 11.88
C ASP A 198 -6.93 -8.44 12.20
N ALA A 199 -6.60 -9.14 13.29
CA ALA A 199 -5.22 -9.29 13.74
C ALA A 199 -5.02 -10.58 14.53
N SER A 200 -3.79 -11.08 14.50
CA SER A 200 -3.31 -12.12 15.41
C SER A 200 -1.87 -11.81 15.82
N LEU A 201 -1.68 -11.70 17.13
CA LEU A 201 -0.37 -11.62 17.78
C LEU A 201 -0.32 -12.68 18.89
N PRO A 202 0.19 -13.87 18.59
CA PRO A 202 0.31 -14.96 19.57
C PRO A 202 1.14 -14.56 20.79
N ALA A 203 0.86 -15.17 21.94
CA ALA A 203 1.41 -14.72 23.22
C ALA A 203 2.94 -14.81 23.26
N SER A 204 3.51 -15.81 22.58
CA SER A 204 4.97 -15.98 22.49
C SER A 204 5.68 -14.83 21.78
N LEU A 205 4.99 -14.07 20.91
CA LEU A 205 5.57 -12.96 20.17
C LEU A 205 5.40 -11.60 20.86
N GLN A 206 4.62 -11.51 21.93
CA GLN A 206 4.27 -10.23 22.55
C GLN A 206 5.46 -9.57 23.27
N GLU A 207 6.29 -10.36 23.96
CA GLU A 207 7.42 -9.86 24.74
C GLU A 207 8.44 -9.13 23.84
N ASP A 208 8.78 -9.73 22.71
CA ASP A 208 9.72 -9.14 21.74
C ASP A 208 9.08 -8.04 20.88
N ASN A 209 7.74 -8.00 20.81
CA ASN A 209 7.00 -7.06 19.98
C ASN A 209 5.97 -6.23 20.77
N PRO A 210 6.41 -5.48 21.81
CA PRO A 210 5.52 -4.86 22.80
C PRO A 210 4.66 -3.70 22.26
N TYR A 211 4.88 -3.29 21.00
CA TYR A 211 4.20 -2.15 20.40
C TYR A 211 2.92 -2.54 19.65
N PHE A 212 2.74 -3.82 19.31
CA PHE A 212 1.53 -4.26 18.60
C PHE A 212 0.30 -4.29 19.51
N SER A 213 0.42 -4.69 20.78
CA SER A 213 -0.73 -4.67 21.69
C SER A 213 -1.31 -3.25 21.87
N PRO A 214 -0.50 -2.22 22.18
CA PRO A 214 -0.99 -0.83 22.16
C PRO A 214 -1.57 -0.40 20.81
N ALA A 215 -1.00 -0.84 19.68
CA ALA A 215 -1.53 -0.52 18.36
C ALA A 215 -2.93 -1.15 18.13
N MET A 216 -3.16 -2.39 18.57
CA MET A 216 -4.46 -3.08 18.52
C MET A 216 -5.50 -2.42 19.42
N ASP A 217 -5.08 -1.97 20.61
CA ASP A 217 -5.93 -1.19 21.52
C ASP A 217 -6.16 0.25 21.02
N GLY A 218 -5.45 0.65 19.96
CA GLY A 218 -5.50 1.97 19.37
C GLY A 218 -5.00 3.05 20.33
N VAL A 219 -3.97 2.71 21.10
CA VAL A 219 -3.22 3.56 22.02
C VAL A 219 -1.96 4.05 21.33
N GLY A 220 -1.86 5.37 21.14
CA GLY A 220 -0.69 6.02 20.58
C GLY A 220 0.45 6.27 21.59
N PRO A 221 1.50 7.01 21.20
CA PRO A 221 2.48 7.52 22.16
C PRO A 221 1.79 8.28 23.29
N ALA A 222 2.27 8.11 24.53
CA ALA A 222 1.72 8.76 25.72
C ALA A 222 2.31 10.16 25.98
N VAL A 223 3.53 10.41 25.50
CA VAL A 223 4.26 11.68 25.64
C VAL A 223 4.93 12.05 24.32
N PRO A 224 5.21 13.35 24.08
CA PRO A 224 5.95 13.75 22.88
C PRO A 224 7.36 13.13 22.83
N PRO A 225 7.94 12.92 21.62
CA PRO A 225 7.43 13.38 20.33
C PRO A 225 6.27 12.51 19.80
N TRP A 226 5.28 13.20 19.20
CA TRP A 226 4.06 12.62 18.61
C TRP A 226 4.25 12.07 17.19
N ASN A 227 5.49 12.01 16.73
CA ASN A 227 5.88 11.48 15.43
C ASN A 227 7.09 10.56 15.57
N LYS A 228 7.23 9.64 14.63
CA LYS A 228 8.33 8.68 14.58
C LYS A 228 8.88 8.59 13.16
N ARG A 229 10.18 8.81 13.05
CA ARG A 229 10.97 8.46 11.86
C ARG A 229 11.74 7.19 12.17
N ALA A 230 11.76 6.25 11.25
CA ALA A 230 12.55 5.04 11.38
C ALA A 230 13.16 4.62 10.03
N PRO A 231 14.47 4.34 9.98
CA PRO A 231 15.05 3.59 8.88
C PRO A 231 14.62 2.12 8.98
N LEU A 232 14.25 1.56 7.85
CA LEU A 232 13.99 0.15 7.61
C LEU A 232 14.82 -0.26 6.39
N LEU A 233 15.15 -1.55 6.31
CA LEU A 233 15.87 -2.12 5.18
C LEU A 233 15.01 -3.24 4.61
N SER A 234 14.66 -3.16 3.33
CA SER A 234 13.99 -4.28 2.66
C SER A 234 14.92 -5.50 2.62
N ARG A 235 14.37 -6.69 2.40
CA ARG A 235 15.16 -7.92 2.31
C ARG A 235 16.22 -7.87 1.21
N GLY A 236 15.90 -7.21 0.10
CA GLY A 236 16.78 -6.96 -1.05
C GLY A 236 17.74 -5.79 -0.86
N GLY A 237 17.78 -5.15 0.32
CA GLY A 237 18.76 -4.12 0.65
C GLY A 237 18.39 -2.70 0.22
N VAL A 238 17.13 -2.42 -0.08
CA VAL A 238 16.65 -1.07 -0.38
C VAL A 238 16.40 -0.29 0.92
N ASP A 239 16.99 0.90 1.01
CA ASP A 239 16.72 1.85 2.09
C ASP A 239 15.27 2.35 2.04
N ILE A 240 14.54 2.11 3.14
CA ILE A 240 13.19 2.61 3.36
C ILE A 240 13.20 3.54 4.57
N LEU A 241 12.70 4.76 4.42
CA LEU A 241 12.44 5.66 5.55
C LEU A 241 10.95 5.72 5.83
N SER A 242 10.54 5.26 7.00
CA SER A 242 9.17 5.43 7.47
C SER A 242 9.02 6.73 8.25
N PHE A 243 7.95 7.46 7.96
CA PHE A 243 7.51 8.65 8.69
C PHE A 243 6.08 8.42 9.14
N THR A 244 5.88 8.29 10.46
CA THR A 244 4.54 8.15 11.06
C THR A 244 4.28 9.24 12.08
N LYS A 245 3.00 9.57 12.26
CA LYS A 245 2.55 10.55 13.25
C LYS A 245 1.26 10.07 13.90
N SER A 246 1.06 10.50 15.15
CA SER A 246 -0.20 10.35 15.87
C SER A 246 -1.14 11.53 15.64
N GLY A 247 -2.38 11.43 16.14
CA GLY A 247 -3.35 12.52 16.10
C GLY A 247 -2.89 13.78 16.85
N ASN A 248 -1.97 13.63 17.82
CA ASN A 248 -1.41 14.73 18.61
C ASN A 248 -0.34 15.54 17.87
N TYR A 249 0.21 15.01 16.76
CA TYR A 249 1.12 15.79 15.91
C TYR A 249 0.32 16.65 14.93
N THR A 250 0.20 17.94 15.23
CA THR A 250 -0.68 18.86 14.49
C THR A 250 0.04 19.74 13.48
N GLU A 251 1.34 19.55 13.24
CA GLU A 251 2.04 20.23 12.14
C GLU A 251 1.79 19.53 10.79
N GLU A 252 1.99 20.26 9.69
CA GLU A 252 1.79 19.72 8.34
C GLU A 252 2.89 18.69 8.02
N MET A 253 2.50 17.43 7.84
CA MET A 253 3.43 16.30 7.78
C MET A 253 4.49 16.42 6.68
N TYR A 254 4.14 16.85 5.47
CA TYR A 254 5.09 16.86 4.37
C TYR A 254 6.10 18.00 4.47
N LYS A 255 5.73 19.13 5.07
CA LYS A 255 6.58 20.31 5.26
C LYS A 255 7.40 20.20 6.54
N ALA A 256 6.72 20.01 7.67
CA ALA A 256 7.33 20.08 8.99
C ALA A 256 8.06 18.78 9.38
N PHE A 257 7.67 17.66 8.77
CA PHE A 257 8.26 16.37 9.08
C PHE A 257 9.05 15.78 7.91
N VAL A 258 8.40 15.37 6.82
CA VAL A 258 9.06 14.62 5.73
C VAL A 258 10.08 15.50 4.99
N GLY A 259 9.65 16.58 4.35
CA GLY A 259 10.50 17.47 3.56
C GLY A 259 11.63 18.10 4.38
N LYS A 260 11.37 18.44 5.65
CA LYS A 260 12.40 18.93 6.58
C LYS A 260 13.49 17.87 6.85
N HIS A 261 13.12 16.61 7.04
CA HIS A 261 14.09 15.54 7.31
C HIS A 261 14.82 15.05 6.06
N LEU A 262 14.19 15.17 4.89
CA LEU A 262 14.80 14.82 3.60
C LEU A 262 15.60 15.98 2.99
N ASP A 263 15.59 17.15 3.63
CA ASP A 263 16.20 18.40 3.19
C ASP A 263 15.87 18.72 1.73
N SER A 264 14.57 18.70 1.41
CA SER A 264 14.10 18.81 0.04
C SER A 264 12.72 19.44 -0.08
N ASP A 265 12.54 20.20 -1.16
CA ASP A 265 11.23 20.55 -1.70
C ASP A 265 10.47 19.28 -2.12
N MET A 266 9.15 19.30 -2.08
CA MET A 266 8.29 18.16 -2.40
C MET A 266 7.12 18.54 -3.33
N ALA A 267 6.77 17.62 -4.21
CA ALA A 267 5.47 17.58 -4.87
C ALA A 267 4.64 16.46 -4.25
N VAL A 268 3.39 16.73 -3.88
CA VAL A 268 2.52 15.80 -3.15
C VAL A 268 1.20 15.61 -3.87
N GLN A 269 0.90 14.38 -4.24
CA GLN A 269 -0.43 13.92 -4.63
C GLN A 269 -1.13 13.38 -3.39
N SER A 270 -2.33 13.88 -3.13
CA SER A 270 -3.23 13.34 -2.10
C SER A 270 -4.67 13.68 -2.46
N TRP A 271 -5.64 13.05 -1.79
CA TRP A 271 -7.02 13.49 -1.93
C TRP A 271 -7.20 14.85 -1.25
N ARG A 272 -7.90 15.76 -1.93
CA ARG A 272 -8.11 17.13 -1.49
C ARG A 272 -9.50 17.58 -1.90
N THR A 273 -10.15 18.40 -1.06
CA THR A 273 -11.37 19.11 -1.44
C THR A 273 -11.14 20.62 -1.34
N ALA A 274 -11.89 21.41 -2.10
CA ALA A 274 -11.71 22.86 -2.13
C ALA A 274 -11.88 23.54 -0.75
N LYS A 275 -12.65 22.92 0.16
CA LYS A 275 -13.02 23.51 1.45
C LYS A 275 -11.94 23.37 2.53
N ASP A 276 -11.15 22.29 2.49
CA ASP A 276 -10.25 21.89 3.58
C ASP A 276 -8.84 21.52 3.11
N SER A 277 -8.51 21.73 1.82
CA SER A 277 -7.18 21.47 1.29
C SER A 277 -6.16 22.43 1.89
N ILE A 278 -5.06 21.87 2.39
CA ILE A 278 -3.90 22.67 2.80
C ILE A 278 -3.28 23.28 1.54
N PRO A 279 -3.01 24.60 1.51
CA PRO A 279 -2.42 25.25 0.34
C PRO A 279 -0.94 24.88 0.17
N ASN A 280 -0.37 25.24 -0.98
CA ASN A 280 1.06 25.11 -1.21
C ASN A 280 1.88 25.85 -0.14
N SER A 281 2.96 25.21 0.31
CA SER A 281 4.05 25.90 0.98
C SER A 281 5.04 26.40 -0.07
N CYS A 282 5.21 27.72 -0.13
CA CYS A 282 6.07 28.38 -1.13
C CYS A 282 7.42 28.84 -0.56
N TRP A 283 7.69 28.47 0.69
CA TRP A 283 8.90 28.75 1.44
C TRP A 283 9.58 27.44 1.79
N THR A 284 10.91 27.40 1.81
CA THR A 284 11.72 26.19 2.00
C THR A 284 11.40 25.47 3.32
N PRO A 285 11.18 24.13 3.31
CA PRO A 285 11.00 23.30 2.11
C PRO A 285 9.65 23.63 1.44
N LYS A 286 9.68 23.86 0.12
CA LYS A 286 8.48 24.08 -0.68
C LYS A 286 7.71 22.76 -0.76
N VAL A 287 6.41 22.81 -0.54
CA VAL A 287 5.55 21.63 -0.66
C VAL A 287 4.37 22.01 -1.55
N LYS A 288 4.39 21.49 -2.78
CA LYS A 288 3.40 21.80 -3.80
C LYS A 288 2.42 20.65 -3.97
N ASN A 289 1.14 20.98 -4.04
CA ASN A 289 0.08 20.06 -4.40
C ASN A 289 0.14 19.73 -5.89
N VAL A 290 0.11 18.43 -6.22
CA VAL A 290 -0.13 17.95 -7.58
C VAL A 290 -1.58 18.24 -7.97
N LYS A 291 -1.78 18.79 -9.16
CA LYS A 291 -3.08 19.13 -9.74
C LYS A 291 -3.46 18.17 -10.88
N LYS A 292 -2.48 17.73 -11.66
CA LYS A 292 -2.66 16.80 -12.77
C LYS A 292 -1.58 15.73 -12.73
N VAL A 293 -1.98 14.47 -12.91
CA VAL A 293 -1.10 13.31 -12.97
C VAL A 293 -1.07 12.81 -14.40
N LYS A 294 0.13 12.58 -14.93
CA LYS A 294 0.36 12.00 -16.26
C LYS A 294 1.31 10.81 -16.15
N LEU A 295 0.78 9.62 -16.38
CA LEU A 295 1.55 8.38 -16.34
C LEU A 295 1.84 7.90 -17.78
N PRO A 296 2.72 6.90 -17.97
CA PRO A 296 2.89 6.25 -19.27
C PRO A 296 1.59 5.60 -19.79
N TYR A 297 1.63 5.09 -21.03
CA TYR A 297 0.49 4.43 -21.69
C TYR A 297 -0.74 5.34 -21.86
N GLU A 298 -0.53 6.61 -22.22
CA GLU A 298 -1.63 7.56 -22.50
C GLU A 298 -2.59 7.79 -21.31
N VAL A 299 -2.11 7.55 -20.09
CA VAL A 299 -2.88 7.74 -18.87
C VAL A 299 -2.67 9.16 -18.34
N GLU A 300 -3.75 9.95 -18.31
CA GLU A 300 -3.72 11.27 -17.70
C GLU A 300 -5.04 11.60 -16.99
N PHE A 301 -4.95 12.18 -15.79
CA PHE A 301 -6.14 12.57 -15.03
C PHE A 301 -5.86 13.69 -14.03
N ALA A 302 -6.92 14.40 -13.63
CA ALA A 302 -6.85 15.39 -12.58
C ALA A 302 -6.68 14.72 -11.20
N SER A 303 -6.01 15.42 -10.27
CA SER A 303 -5.83 14.97 -8.87
C SER A 303 -7.17 14.67 -8.17
N SER A 304 -8.28 15.30 -8.59
CA SER A 304 -9.63 15.01 -8.09
C SER A 304 -10.22 13.66 -8.54
N LYS A 305 -9.53 12.92 -9.42
CA LYS A 305 -9.83 11.51 -9.75
C LYS A 305 -8.87 10.54 -9.06
N ASP A 306 -8.03 11.03 -8.15
CA ASP A 306 -6.93 10.26 -7.59
C ASP A 306 -6.95 10.26 -6.06
N LYS A 307 -7.21 9.08 -5.49
CA LYS A 307 -7.22 8.83 -4.05
C LYS A 307 -5.88 8.28 -3.55
N SER A 308 -4.90 8.04 -4.42
CA SER A 308 -3.53 7.73 -4.01
C SER A 308 -2.94 8.87 -3.18
N LYS A 309 -2.05 8.51 -2.24
CA LYS A 309 -1.20 9.48 -1.58
C LYS A 309 0.25 9.10 -1.82
N TRP A 310 0.96 10.01 -2.47
CA TRP A 310 2.39 9.90 -2.69
C TRP A 310 3.03 11.27 -2.75
N ALA A 311 4.31 11.34 -2.42
CA ALA A 311 5.12 12.53 -2.50
C ALA A 311 6.49 12.24 -3.10
N VAL A 312 7.03 13.16 -3.88
CA VAL A 312 8.39 13.05 -4.41
C VAL A 312 9.20 14.27 -4.04
N THR A 313 10.48 14.06 -3.81
CA THR A 313 11.44 15.16 -3.69
C THR A 313 11.62 15.83 -5.07
N THR A 314 11.59 17.16 -5.10
CA THR A 314 11.71 17.96 -6.34
C THR A 314 12.87 18.96 -6.32
N GLY A 315 13.59 19.07 -5.20
CA GLY A 315 14.75 19.94 -5.03
C GLY A 315 15.92 19.21 -4.36
N GLY A 316 17.13 19.75 -4.48
CA GLY A 316 18.33 19.18 -3.84
C GLY A 316 18.85 17.89 -4.51
N LYS A 317 19.71 17.15 -3.78
CA LYS A 317 20.32 15.88 -4.24
C LYS A 317 19.49 14.64 -3.86
N SER A 318 18.45 14.83 -3.05
CA SER A 318 17.61 13.77 -2.50
C SER A 318 16.66 13.20 -3.56
N LYS A 319 16.71 11.88 -3.79
CA LYS A 319 15.84 11.15 -4.74
C LYS A 319 14.95 10.16 -3.99
N TRP A 320 13.90 10.67 -3.34
CA TRP A 320 12.96 9.87 -2.55
C TRP A 320 11.57 9.93 -3.15
N THR A 321 10.92 8.77 -3.18
CA THR A 321 9.47 8.64 -3.41
C THR A 321 8.84 8.11 -2.16
N CYS A 322 7.85 8.83 -1.62
CA CYS A 322 7.09 8.46 -0.44
C CYS A 322 5.69 8.02 -0.86
N ILE A 323 5.26 6.84 -0.43
CA ILE A 323 3.90 6.30 -0.66
C ILE A 323 3.27 6.07 0.71
N GLY A 324 2.02 6.45 0.88
CA GLY A 324 1.38 6.34 2.19
C GLY A 324 -0.09 6.69 2.17
N ASP A 325 -0.55 7.16 3.32
CA ASP A 325 -1.97 7.21 3.62
C ASP A 325 -2.46 8.61 3.99
N MET A 326 -1.55 9.59 4.13
CA MET A 326 -1.89 10.91 4.66
C MET A 326 -2.30 11.91 3.59
N ASP A 327 -3.54 12.38 3.72
CA ASP A 327 -4.10 13.46 2.90
C ASP A 327 -3.64 14.84 3.39
N ARG A 328 -3.43 15.77 2.45
CA ARG A 328 -3.13 17.19 2.74
C ARG A 328 -4.41 18.00 2.95
N GLN A 329 -5.20 17.61 3.95
CA GLN A 329 -6.41 18.31 4.38
C GLN A 329 -6.31 18.71 5.86
N GLU A 330 -6.84 19.87 6.23
CA GLU A 330 -6.75 20.39 7.61
C GLU A 330 -7.33 19.43 8.65
N ARG A 331 -8.44 18.76 8.33
CA ARG A 331 -9.08 17.77 9.21
C ARG A 331 -8.19 16.55 9.49
N GLU A 332 -7.32 16.20 8.55
CA GLU A 332 -6.43 15.04 8.63
C GLU A 332 -5.16 15.37 9.43
N MET A 333 -4.89 16.66 9.70
CA MET A 333 -3.79 17.08 10.57
C MET A 333 -3.95 16.59 12.01
N LYS A 334 -5.17 16.26 12.45
CA LYS A 334 -5.46 15.73 13.78
C LYS A 334 -5.63 14.20 13.82
N ARG A 335 -5.33 13.52 12.70
CA ARG A 335 -5.38 12.06 12.60
C ARG A 335 -3.96 11.51 12.50
N GLY A 336 -3.76 10.30 13.01
CA GLY A 336 -2.53 9.56 12.80
C GLY A 336 -2.42 9.01 11.38
N GLY A 337 -1.24 8.51 11.03
CA GLY A 337 -0.95 7.90 9.74
C GLY A 337 0.51 8.11 9.33
N GLY A 338 0.86 7.71 8.12
CA GLY A 338 2.26 7.72 7.71
C GLY A 338 2.53 7.55 6.22
N THR A 339 3.82 7.53 5.91
CA THR A 339 4.35 7.22 4.58
C THR A 339 5.67 6.45 4.68
N LEU A 340 5.88 5.57 3.71
CA LEU A 340 7.12 4.86 3.48
C LEU A 340 7.82 5.49 2.27
N CYS A 341 9.04 5.97 2.47
CA CYS A 341 9.85 6.59 1.43
C CYS A 341 10.94 5.65 0.95
N LEU A 342 10.97 5.34 -0.35
CA LEU A 342 12.00 4.53 -1.00
C LEU A 342 13.06 5.40 -1.65
N LYS A 343 14.32 4.95 -1.57
CA LYS A 343 15.46 5.58 -2.23
C LYS A 343 15.84 4.85 -3.53
N VAL A 344 14.89 4.68 -4.44
CA VAL A 344 15.11 3.99 -5.72
C VAL A 344 15.06 5.02 -6.85
N PRO A 345 16.18 5.30 -7.57
CA PRO A 345 16.22 6.33 -8.59
C PRO A 345 15.18 6.18 -9.71
N GLY A 346 14.93 4.94 -10.17
CA GLY A 346 13.90 4.65 -11.18
C GLY A 346 12.48 4.99 -10.70
N VAL A 347 12.14 4.61 -9.47
CA VAL A 347 10.86 4.97 -8.84
C VAL A 347 10.75 6.50 -8.68
N TRP A 348 11.81 7.17 -8.22
CA TRP A 348 11.84 8.62 -8.12
C TRP A 348 11.61 9.32 -9.45
N GLN A 349 12.30 8.87 -10.51
CA GLN A 349 12.11 9.41 -11.85
C GLN A 349 10.68 9.19 -12.35
N ALA A 350 10.14 7.98 -12.19
CA ALA A 350 8.79 7.63 -12.63
C ALA A 350 7.71 8.50 -11.97
N PHE A 351 7.80 8.74 -10.67
CA PHE A 351 6.84 9.60 -9.97
C PHE A 351 7.09 11.09 -10.17
N THR A 352 8.34 11.52 -10.41
CA THR A 352 8.64 12.92 -10.75
C THR A 352 8.07 13.27 -12.12
N SER A 353 8.23 12.37 -13.10
CA SER A 353 7.60 12.47 -14.42
C SER A 353 6.06 12.42 -14.36
N ALA A 354 5.50 11.79 -13.31
CA ALA A 354 4.06 11.75 -13.10
C ALA A 354 3.44 13.11 -12.74
N VAL A 355 4.23 14.06 -12.25
CA VAL A 355 3.78 15.42 -11.89
C VAL A 355 3.62 16.26 -13.16
N ALA A 356 2.44 16.24 -13.77
CA ALA A 356 2.15 17.02 -14.98
C ALA A 356 1.89 18.50 -14.67
N GLU A 357 1.18 18.78 -13.59
CA GLU A 357 0.89 20.15 -13.14
C GLU A 357 0.84 20.19 -11.61
N THR A 358 1.42 21.25 -11.02
CA THR A 358 1.23 21.60 -9.60
C THR A 358 0.40 22.86 -9.45
N GLU A 359 -0.28 23.01 -8.32
CA GLU A 359 -0.90 24.29 -7.97
C GLU A 359 0.12 25.42 -7.95
N LYS A 360 -0.33 26.64 -8.26
CA LYS A 360 0.51 27.83 -8.21
C LYS A 360 0.56 28.36 -6.78
N CYS A 361 1.71 28.90 -6.40
CA CYS A 361 1.80 29.75 -5.21
C CYS A 361 0.91 30.98 -5.41
N LYS A 362 0.08 31.31 -4.42
CA LYS A 362 -0.65 32.59 -4.43
C LYS A 362 0.40 33.71 -4.40
N LYS A 363 0.34 34.64 -5.36
CA LYS A 363 1.13 35.87 -5.28
C LYS A 363 0.61 36.66 -4.09
N THR A 364 1.46 36.98 -3.11
CA THR A 364 1.11 37.95 -2.07
C THR A 364 0.76 39.26 -2.77
N ALA A 365 -0.41 39.82 -2.48
CA ALA A 365 -0.75 41.15 -2.95
C ALA A 365 0.28 42.12 -2.33
N GLU A 366 1.13 42.72 -3.16
CA GLU A 366 1.93 43.87 -2.77
C GLU A 366 0.95 44.94 -2.31
N LYS A 367 0.91 45.21 -1.00
CA LYS A 367 0.29 46.43 -0.49
C LYS A 367 1.09 47.59 -1.09
N LYS A 368 0.55 48.22 -2.13
CA LYS A 368 0.98 49.56 -2.54
C LYS A 368 0.84 50.44 -1.30
N THR A 369 1.98 50.79 -0.72
CA THR A 369 2.05 51.86 0.27
C THR A 369 2.07 53.11 -0.57
N GLU A 370 0.92 53.77 -0.72
CA GLU A 370 0.88 55.13 -1.25
C GLU A 370 1.51 56.04 -0.20
N LEU A 371 2.54 56.77 -0.65
CA LEU A 371 3.23 57.82 0.09
C LEU A 371 2.43 59.11 0.06
#